data_AF-A0A935SP11-F1
#
_entry.id   AF-A0A935SP11-F1
#
_cell.length_a   1.000
_cell.length_b   1.000
_cell.length_c   1.000
_cell.angle_alpha   90.00
_cell.angle_beta   90.00
_cell.angle_gamma   90.00
#
_symmetry.space_group_name_H-M   'P 1'
#
loop_
_entity.id
_entity.type
_entity.pdbx_description
1 polymer ?
#
loop_
_entity_poly.entity_id
_entity_poly.type
_entity_poly.pdbx_seq_one_letter_code
_entity_poly.pdbx_strand_id
1 'polypeptide(L)'
;MEWALANRKKLDIKNIALNGPYGSGKSNILKTYSTSYKGNDLHFLNISLATFKEEEKPDISSKDELLRLIELSILQQIFYHEEDHKIPDSRFRKIKNYTPTNLVFTTLALFLIIVSALYLIQPNLVESLLKIKFNSRVAHFLHYTSLVFTTVCCTAYLY
;
A
#
# COMPACT_ATOMS: atom_id res chain seq x y z
N MET A 1 30.86 1.71 12.24
CA MET A 1 29.49 1.31 12.65
C MET A 1 29.42 -0.21 12.85
N GLU A 2 29.82 -1.00 11.87
CA GLU A 2 29.83 -2.47 11.95
C GLU A 2 30.55 -3.04 13.18
N TRP A 3 31.75 -2.54 13.49
CA TRP A 3 32.47 -2.95 14.72
C TRP A 3 31.64 -2.74 15.99
N ALA A 4 30.97 -1.59 16.11
CA ALA A 4 30.15 -1.27 17.28
C ALA A 4 28.91 -2.19 17.36
N LEU A 5 28.30 -2.50 16.23
CA LEU A 5 27.14 -3.39 16.16
C LEU A 5 27.49 -4.87 16.40
N ALA A 6 28.68 -5.31 15.97
CA ALA A 6 29.19 -6.65 16.24
C ALA A 6 29.50 -6.86 17.74
N ASN A 7 30.00 -5.82 18.41
CA ASN A 7 30.35 -5.87 19.83
C ASN A 7 29.22 -5.42 20.77
N ARG A 8 28.03 -5.08 20.25
CA ARG A 8 26.94 -4.44 21.01
C ARG A 8 26.51 -5.22 22.26
N LYS A 9 26.46 -6.55 22.17
CA LYS A 9 26.04 -7.42 23.29
C LYS A 9 27.15 -7.59 24.34
N LYS A 10 28.41 -7.66 23.90
CA LYS A 10 29.57 -7.89 24.78
C LYS A 10 29.95 -6.62 25.56
N LEU A 11 29.87 -5.46 24.91
CA LEU A 11 30.29 -4.17 25.46
C LEU A 11 29.11 -3.27 25.86
N ASP A 12 27.88 -3.80 25.84
CA ASP A 12 26.63 -3.10 26.13
C ASP A 12 26.46 -1.76 25.38
N ILE A 13 26.84 -1.74 24.11
CA ILE A 13 26.74 -0.53 23.27
C ILE A 13 25.27 -0.30 22.90
N LYS A 14 24.66 0.74 23.45
CA LYS A 14 23.29 1.19 23.11
C LYS A 14 23.26 2.42 22.22
N ASN A 15 24.28 3.27 22.33
CA ASN A 15 24.28 4.59 21.72
C ASN A 15 25.47 4.76 20.78
N ILE A 16 25.20 5.19 19.56
CA ILE A 16 26.21 5.55 18.55
C ILE A 16 25.86 6.94 18.06
N ALA A 17 26.77 7.89 18.27
CA ALA A 17 26.63 9.25 17.75
C ALA A 17 27.49 9.42 16.49
N LEU A 18 26.94 10.09 15.47
CA LEU A 18 27.64 10.44 14.24
C LEU A 18 27.63 11.96 14.08
N ASN A 19 28.82 12.56 14.12
CA ASN A 19 28.99 14.01 14.17
C ASN A 19 29.49 14.55 12.83
N GLY A 20 29.18 15.81 12.53
CA GLY A 20 29.63 16.50 11.31
C GLY A 20 28.72 17.68 10.94
N PRO A 21 29.18 18.59 10.07
CA PRO A 21 28.41 19.77 9.66
C PRO A 21 27.09 19.41 8.96
N TYR A 22 26.13 20.33 8.93
CA TYR A 22 24.88 20.14 8.18
C TYR A 22 25.20 19.85 6.70
N GLY A 23 24.44 18.94 6.07
CA GLY A 23 24.70 18.51 4.69
C GLY A 23 25.84 17.51 4.49
N SER A 24 26.59 17.12 5.53
CA SER A 24 27.72 16.17 5.40
C SER A 24 27.32 14.70 5.14
N GLY A 25 26.05 14.43 4.80
CA GLY A 25 25.58 13.09 4.46
C GLY A 25 25.33 12.13 5.63
N LYS A 26 25.28 12.61 6.87
CA LYS A 26 25.09 11.78 8.08
C LYS A 26 23.89 10.83 7.99
N SER A 27 22.72 11.37 7.64
CA SER A 27 21.49 10.60 7.48
C SER A 27 21.58 9.62 6.31
N ASN A 28 22.31 10.00 5.24
CA ASN A 28 22.49 9.13 4.09
C ASN A 28 23.39 7.94 4.43
N ILE A 29 24.46 8.13 5.20
CA ILE A 29 25.33 7.03 5.66
C ILE A 29 24.53 6.01 6.47
N LEU A 30 23.67 6.46 7.40
CA LEU A 30 22.82 5.57 8.20
C LEU A 30 21.81 4.83 7.33
N LYS A 31 21.17 5.53 6.38
CA LYS A 31 20.21 4.94 5.45
C LYS A 31 20.86 3.90 4.55
N THR A 32 22.00 4.23 3.93
CA THR A 32 22.76 3.31 3.08
C THR A 32 23.22 2.09 3.87
N TYR A 33 23.68 2.26 5.11
CA TYR A 33 24.06 1.12 5.96
C TYR A 33 22.87 0.18 6.24
N SER A 34 21.72 0.74 6.60
CA SER A 34 20.50 -0.03 6.83
C SER A 34 20.06 -0.80 5.57
N THR A 35 20.11 -0.18 4.40
CA THR A 35 19.70 -0.81 3.12
C THR A 35 20.71 -1.85 2.62
N SER A 36 22.01 -1.64 2.83
CA SER A 36 23.06 -2.54 2.34
C SER A 36 23.30 -3.73 3.26
N TYR A 37 22.86 -3.67 4.51
CA TYR A 37 23.01 -4.74 5.48
C TYR A 37 22.28 -6.02 5.04
N LYS A 38 23.00 -7.16 5.05
CA LYS A 38 22.49 -8.48 4.63
C LYS A 38 22.25 -9.46 5.78
N GLY A 39 22.59 -9.09 7.01
CA GLY A 39 22.35 -9.93 8.18
C GLY A 39 20.88 -9.90 8.60
N ASN A 40 20.42 -10.98 9.23
CA ASN A 40 19.05 -11.09 9.76
C ASN A 40 18.97 -10.82 11.27
N ASP A 41 20.08 -10.46 11.93
CA ASP A 41 20.13 -10.20 13.38
C ASP A 41 19.85 -8.73 13.76
N LEU A 42 19.68 -7.86 12.77
CA LEU A 42 19.36 -6.44 12.95
C LEU A 42 18.08 -6.09 12.22
N HIS A 43 17.19 -5.40 12.94
CA HIS A 43 16.02 -4.74 12.39
C HIS A 43 16.22 -3.24 12.55
N PHE A 44 16.03 -2.50 11.46
CA PHE A 44 16.28 -1.07 11.43
C PHE A 44 14.96 -0.31 11.35
N LEU A 45 14.75 0.57 12.32
CA LEU A 45 13.69 1.57 12.29
C LEU A 45 14.34 2.94 12.18
N ASN A 46 14.10 3.64 11.08
CA ASN A 46 14.62 4.97 10.85
C ASN A 46 13.62 6.01 11.36
N ILE A 47 13.98 6.72 12.43
CA ILE A 47 13.18 7.81 13.01
C ILE A 47 13.90 9.13 12.77
N SER A 48 13.20 10.12 12.24
CA SER A 48 13.70 11.47 11.98
C SER A 48 12.90 12.51 12.77
N LEU A 49 13.60 13.27 13.60
CA LEU A 49 13.05 14.46 14.28
C LEU A 49 13.43 15.77 13.56
N ALA A 50 14.24 15.69 12.50
CA ALA A 50 14.69 16.89 11.78
C ALA A 50 13.53 17.59 11.06
N THR A 51 12.64 16.81 10.44
CA THR A 51 11.44 17.30 9.74
C THR A 51 10.45 17.98 10.69
N PHE A 52 10.28 17.40 11.89
CA PHE A 52 9.43 17.96 12.94
C PHE A 52 9.84 19.39 13.32
N LYS A 53 11.15 19.67 13.35
CA LYS A 53 11.68 20.99 13.72
C LYS A 53 11.50 22.07 12.64
N GLU A 54 11.26 21.67 11.39
CA GLU A 54 11.05 22.60 10.26
C GLU A 54 9.57 22.98 10.12
N GLU A 55 8.65 22.10 10.52
CA GLU A 55 7.19 22.31 10.42
C GLU A 55 6.61 23.13 11.59
N GLU A 56 7.30 23.20 12.73
CA GLU A 56 6.84 23.97 13.90
C GLU A 56 7.33 25.43 13.93
N LYS A 57 6.53 26.33 13.34
CA LYS A 57 6.33 27.72 13.80
C LYS A 57 4.86 28.07 13.58
N PRO A 58 4.00 27.99 14.61
CA PRO A 58 3.89 29.07 15.60
C PRO A 58 3.61 28.60 17.06
N ASP A 59 4.04 29.42 18.03
CA ASP A 59 3.56 29.52 19.42
C ASP A 59 3.15 28.23 20.18
N ILE A 60 4.08 27.28 20.33
CA ILE A 60 3.89 26.15 21.24
C ILE A 60 3.98 26.68 22.68
N SER A 61 2.80 26.86 23.28
CA SER A 61 2.62 27.58 24.54
C SER A 61 3.16 26.82 25.76
N SER A 62 3.36 25.51 25.66
CA SER A 62 3.81 24.68 26.77
C SER A 62 4.79 23.58 26.36
N LYS A 63 5.76 23.29 27.23
CA LYS A 63 6.73 22.19 27.06
C LYS A 63 6.03 20.83 26.95
N ASP A 64 4.90 20.66 27.61
CA ASP A 64 4.12 19.42 27.60
C ASP A 64 3.45 19.18 26.26
N GLU A 65 2.98 20.25 25.60
CA GLU A 65 2.45 20.18 24.23
C GLU A 65 3.54 19.78 23.24
N LEU A 66 4.73 20.36 23.33
CA LEU A 66 5.88 19.97 22.51
C LEU A 66 6.23 18.48 22.69
N LEU A 67 6.30 18.01 23.94
CA LEU A 67 6.60 16.61 24.23
C LEU A 67 5.55 15.66 23.65
N ARG A 68 4.27 16.03 23.77
CA ARG A 68 3.17 15.27 23.19
C ARG A 68 3.24 15.22 21.67
N LEU A 69 3.63 16.31 21.00
CA LEU A 69 3.80 16.35 19.56
C LEU A 69 4.99 15.51 19.10
N ILE A 70 6.11 15.55 19.83
CA ILE A 70 7.26 14.67 19.59
C ILE A 70 6.86 13.20 19.76
N GLU A 71 6.16 12.85 20.83
CA GLU A 71 5.67 11.49 21.07
C GLU A 71 4.78 11.01 19.92
N LEU A 72 3.81 11.84 19.51
CA LEU A 72 2.93 11.53 18.39
C LEU A 72 3.71 11.34 17.09
N SER A 73 4.71 12.19 16.82
CA SER A 73 5.55 12.09 15.61
C SER A 73 6.36 10.80 15.57
N ILE A 74 6.85 10.32 16.72
CA ILE A 74 7.61 9.07 16.86
C ILE A 74 6.67 7.88 16.65
N LEU A 75 5.51 7.88 17.32
CA LEU A 75 4.50 6.83 17.17
C LEU A 75 4.05 6.70 15.73
N GLN A 76 3.76 7.82 15.06
CA GLN A 76 3.41 7.83 13.64
C GLN A 76 4.50 7.18 12.80
N GLN A 77 5.77 7.58 12.96
CA GLN A 77 6.88 6.99 12.20
C GLN A 77 7.06 5.49 12.42
N ILE A 78 6.81 5.00 13.66
CA ILE A 78 6.78 3.56 13.96
C ILE A 78 5.65 2.87 13.20
N PHE A 79 4.40 3.36 13.32
CA PHE A 79 3.24 2.74 12.67
C PHE A 79 3.32 2.77 11.15
N TYR A 80 3.88 3.82 10.55
CA TYR A 80 4.04 3.93 9.10
C TYR A 80 5.14 3.03 8.52
N HIS A 81 6.11 2.59 9.34
CA HIS A 81 7.14 1.64 8.92
C HIS A 81 6.59 0.22 8.74
N GLU A 82 5.63 -0.18 9.59
CA GLU A 82 5.01 -1.50 9.53
C GLU A 82 3.99 -1.62 8.38
N GLU A 83 3.83 -2.85 7.88
CA GLU A 83 2.86 -3.15 6.83
C GLU A 83 1.45 -3.26 7.42
N ASP A 84 0.45 -2.68 6.74
CA ASP A 84 -0.94 -2.58 7.24
C ASP A 84 -1.54 -3.93 7.70
N HIS A 85 -1.13 -5.03 7.08
CA HIS A 85 -1.63 -6.37 7.39
C HIS A 85 -1.01 -6.97 8.66
N LYS A 86 0.10 -6.42 9.18
CA LYS A 86 0.75 -6.84 10.43
C LYS A 86 0.17 -6.15 11.66
N ILE A 87 -0.63 -5.09 11.46
CA ILE A 87 -1.26 -4.30 12.53
C ILE A 87 -2.78 -4.14 12.31
N PRO A 88 -3.55 -5.25 12.19
CA PRO A 88 -4.97 -5.21 11.81
C PRO A 88 -5.85 -4.44 12.80
N ASP A 89 -5.50 -4.43 14.09
CA ASP A 89 -6.25 -3.77 15.17
C ASP A 89 -5.75 -2.34 15.47
N SER A 90 -4.80 -1.83 14.68
CA SER A 90 -4.33 -0.46 14.84
C SER A 90 -5.39 0.52 14.35
N ARG A 91 -5.76 1.48 15.22
CA ARG A 91 -6.65 2.60 14.85
C ARG A 91 -6.02 3.55 13.82
N PHE A 92 -4.74 3.39 13.53
CA PHE A 92 -4.02 4.15 12.51
C PHE A 92 -4.24 3.50 11.14
N ARG A 93 -5.33 3.89 10.48
CA ARG A 93 -5.67 3.39 9.14
C ARG A 93 -4.83 4.11 8.08
N LYS A 94 -3.86 3.42 7.47
CA LYS A 94 -3.14 3.93 6.30
C LYS A 94 -4.11 4.10 5.13
N ILE A 95 -3.91 5.15 4.32
CA ILE A 95 -4.68 5.32 3.08
C ILE A 95 -4.26 4.18 2.14
N LYS A 96 -5.21 3.30 1.81
CA LYS A 96 -5.00 2.22 0.85
C LYS A 96 -4.93 2.81 -0.56
N ASN A 97 -3.79 2.66 -1.21
CA ASN A 97 -3.65 2.96 -2.62
C ASN A 97 -3.97 1.70 -3.43
N TYR A 98 -5.04 1.75 -4.21
CA TYR A 98 -5.34 0.68 -5.16
C TYR A 98 -4.29 0.69 -6.27
N THR A 99 -3.76 -0.48 -6.62
CA THR A 99 -2.88 -0.58 -7.80
C THR A 99 -3.73 -0.30 -9.06
N PRO A 100 -3.26 0.57 -9.97
CA PRO A 100 -4.03 0.93 -11.15
C PRO A 100 -4.34 -0.30 -12.03
N THR A 101 -3.46 -1.31 -12.01
CA THR A 101 -3.63 -2.58 -12.72
C THR A 101 -4.84 -3.37 -12.22
N ASN A 102 -4.99 -3.51 -10.89
CA ASN A 102 -6.10 -4.25 -10.31
C ASN A 102 -7.41 -3.48 -10.52
N LEU A 103 -7.36 -2.15 -10.48
CA LEU A 103 -8.51 -1.31 -10.76
C LEU A 103 -9.00 -1.50 -12.20
N VAL A 104 -8.10 -1.46 -13.19
CA VAL A 104 -8.43 -1.69 -14.61
C VAL A 104 -8.97 -3.10 -14.85
N PHE A 105 -8.39 -4.12 -14.22
CA PHE A 105 -8.90 -5.48 -14.37
C PHE A 105 -10.31 -5.62 -13.78
N THR A 106 -10.54 -5.02 -12.61
CA THR A 106 -11.84 -5.07 -11.92
C THR A 106 -12.92 -4.34 -12.74
N THR A 107 -12.61 -3.16 -13.29
CA THR A 107 -13.56 -2.41 -14.12
C THR A 107 -13.85 -3.13 -15.44
N LEU A 108 -12.84 -3.74 -16.07
CA LEU A 108 -13.03 -4.55 -17.27
C LEU A 108 -13.90 -5.78 -17.02
N ALA A 109 -13.67 -6.49 -15.91
CA ALA A 109 -14.47 -7.65 -15.53
C ALA A 109 -15.95 -7.27 -15.30
N LEU A 110 -16.18 -6.15 -14.61
CA LEU A 110 -17.54 -5.64 -14.35
C LEU A 110 -18.23 -5.25 -15.68
N PHE A 111 -17.52 -4.58 -16.58
CA PHE A 111 -18.03 -4.24 -17.89
C PHE A 111 -18.44 -5.49 -18.70
N LEU A 112 -17.60 -6.53 -18.71
CA LEU A 112 -17.90 -7.79 -19.39
C LEU A 112 -19.15 -8.47 -18.84
N ILE A 113 -19.35 -8.46 -17.51
CA ILE A 113 -20.56 -8.99 -16.87
C ILE A 113 -21.80 -8.22 -17.33
N ILE A 114 -21.75 -6.89 -17.40
CA ILE A 114 -22.87 -6.06 -17.87
C ILE A 114 -23.19 -6.38 -19.33
N VAL A 115 -22.19 -6.43 -20.21
CA VAL A 115 -22.40 -6.74 -21.63
C VAL A 115 -23.00 -8.14 -21.82
N SER A 116 -22.52 -9.12 -21.04
CA SER A 116 -23.08 -10.49 -21.03
C SER A 116 -24.56 -10.50 -20.61
N ALA A 117 -24.91 -9.81 -19.53
CA ALA A 117 -26.29 -9.72 -19.04
C ALA A 117 -27.22 -9.00 -20.03
N LEU A 118 -26.76 -7.93 -20.67
CA LEU A 118 -27.52 -7.23 -21.72
C LEU A 118 -27.76 -8.10 -22.95
N TYR A 119 -26.76 -8.91 -23.34
CA TYR A 119 -26.91 -9.86 -24.44
C TYR A 119 -27.93 -10.96 -24.14
N LEU A 120 -28.07 -11.37 -22.87
CA LEU A 120 -29.06 -12.36 -22.43
C LEU A 120 -30.50 -11.81 -22.49
N ILE A 121 -30.69 -10.54 -22.14
CA ILE A 121 -32.02 -9.91 -22.10
C ILE A 121 -32.47 -9.46 -23.50
N GLN A 122 -31.57 -8.83 -24.27
CA GLN A 122 -31.92 -8.27 -25.57
C GLN A 122 -30.73 -8.29 -26.55
N PRO A 123 -30.48 -9.42 -27.25
CA PRO A 123 -29.32 -9.58 -28.13
C PRO A 123 -29.33 -8.57 -29.29
N ASN A 124 -30.51 -8.22 -29.81
CA ASN A 124 -30.67 -7.27 -30.92
C ASN A 124 -30.13 -5.86 -30.62
N LEU A 125 -30.17 -5.40 -29.36
CA LEU A 125 -29.61 -4.10 -28.98
C LEU A 125 -28.09 -4.12 -28.98
N VAL A 126 -27.49 -5.20 -28.48
CA VAL A 126 -26.03 -5.39 -28.44
C VAL A 126 -25.46 -5.49 -29.86
N GLU A 127 -26.13 -6.25 -30.73
CA GLU A 127 -25.73 -6.38 -32.14
C GLU A 127 -25.85 -5.04 -32.90
N SER A 128 -26.88 -4.24 -32.61
CA SER A 128 -27.04 -2.89 -33.17
C SER A 128 -25.97 -1.91 -32.68
N LEU A 129 -25.65 -1.94 -31.38
CA LEU A 129 -24.64 -1.08 -30.76
C LEU A 129 -23.23 -1.41 -31.25
N LEU A 130 -22.90 -2.70 -31.36
CA LEU A 130 -21.60 -3.18 -31.84
C LEU A 130 -21.50 -3.18 -33.37
N LYS A 131 -22.61 -3.01 -34.09
CA LYS A 131 -22.71 -3.12 -35.55
C LYS A 131 -22.16 -4.43 -36.12
N ILE A 132 -22.19 -5.51 -35.32
CA ILE A 132 -21.72 -6.84 -35.70
C ILE A 132 -22.95 -7.75 -35.83
N LYS A 133 -23.11 -8.38 -37.01
CA LYS A 133 -24.12 -9.43 -37.22
C LYS A 133 -23.47 -10.78 -37.01
N PHE A 134 -23.95 -11.54 -36.04
CA PHE A 134 -23.50 -12.91 -35.81
C PHE A 134 -24.27 -13.90 -36.69
N ASN A 135 -23.60 -14.94 -37.17
CA ASN A 135 -24.24 -16.05 -37.87
C ASN A 135 -25.14 -16.83 -36.88
N SER A 136 -26.24 -17.45 -37.33
CA SER A 136 -27.23 -18.08 -36.43
C SER A 136 -26.62 -19.11 -35.47
N ARG A 137 -25.69 -19.95 -35.96
CA ARG A 137 -24.97 -20.91 -35.11
C ARG A 137 -24.09 -20.24 -34.04
N VAL A 138 -23.45 -19.14 -34.40
CA VAL A 138 -22.56 -18.38 -33.50
C VAL A 138 -23.39 -17.63 -32.46
N ALA A 139 -24.53 -17.06 -32.85
CA ALA A 139 -25.46 -16.40 -31.95
C ALA A 139 -26.02 -17.36 -30.89
N HIS A 140 -26.44 -18.57 -31.30
CA HIS A 140 -26.87 -19.59 -30.34
C HIS A 140 -25.75 -19.98 -29.37
N PHE A 141 -24.53 -20.21 -29.88
CA PHE A 141 -23.37 -20.52 -29.04
C PHE A 141 -23.07 -19.39 -28.04
N LEU A 142 -23.04 -18.14 -28.50
CA LEU A 142 -22.82 -16.96 -27.65
C LEU A 142 -23.89 -16.81 -26.57
N HIS A 143 -25.15 -17.08 -26.90
CA HIS A 143 -26.25 -17.01 -25.93
C HIS A 143 -26.12 -18.07 -24.83
N TYR A 144 -25.79 -19.32 -25.19
CA TYR A 144 -25.52 -20.36 -24.20
C TYR A 144 -24.30 -20.04 -23.33
N THR A 145 -23.23 -19.49 -23.91
CA THR A 145 -22.06 -19.09 -23.13
C THR A 145 -22.36 -17.93 -22.16
N SER A 146 -23.17 -16.95 -22.55
CA SER A 146 -23.60 -15.85 -21.69
C SER A 146 -24.50 -16.33 -20.54
N LEU A 147 -25.41 -17.27 -20.82
CA LEU A 147 -26.25 -17.89 -19.80
C LEU A 147 -25.41 -18.63 -18.74
N VAL A 148 -24.48 -19.48 -19.17
CA VAL A 148 -23.60 -20.21 -18.24
C VAL A 148 -22.74 -19.23 -17.44
N PHE A 149 -22.15 -18.22 -18.08
CA PHE A 149 -21.32 -17.21 -17.41
C PHE A 149 -22.09 -16.42 -16.33
N THR A 150 -23.28 -15.94 -16.66
CA THR A 150 -24.12 -15.19 -15.71
C THR A 150 -24.61 -16.04 -14.53
N THR A 151 -24.94 -17.32 -14.75
CA THR A 151 -25.32 -18.24 -13.66
C THR A 151 -24.15 -18.53 -12.71
N VAL A 152 -22.94 -18.78 -13.24
CA VAL A 152 -21.73 -19.00 -12.44
C VAL A 152 -21.39 -17.76 -11.62
N CYS A 153 -21.44 -16.57 -12.23
CA CYS A 153 -21.22 -15.31 -11.51
C CYS A 153 -22.27 -15.07 -10.41
N CYS A 154 -23.55 -15.40 -10.66
CA CYS A 154 -24.61 -15.29 -9.65
C CYS A 154 -24.38 -16.23 -8.47
N THR A 155 -23.99 -17.49 -8.72
CA THR A 155 -23.67 -18.46 -7.67
C THR A 155 -22.43 -18.07 -6.86
N ALA A 156 -21.42 -17.48 -7.49
CA ALA A 156 -20.20 -17.01 -6.83
C ALA A 156 -20.40 -15.73 -6.00
N TYR A 157 -21.47 -14.97 -6.24
CA TYR A 157 -21.82 -13.78 -5.45
C TYR A 157 -22.70 -14.11 -4.23
N LEU A 158 -23.37 -15.27 -4.25
CA LEU A 158 -24.23 -15.76 -3.16
C LEU A 158 -23.46 -16.57 -2.09
N TYR A 159 -22.19 -16.89 -2.35
CA TYR A 159 -21.26 -17.58 -1.44
C TYR A 159 -20.15 -16.65 -1.00
#